data_AF-A0AAF0F7J7-F1
#
_entry.id   AF-A0AAF0F7J7-F1
#
_cell.length_a   1.000
_cell.length_b   1.000
_cell.length_c   1.000
_cell.angle_alpha   90.00
_cell.angle_beta   90.00
_cell.angle_gamma   90.00
#
_symmetry.space_group_name_H-M   'P 1'
#
loop_
_entity.id
_entity.type
_entity.pdbx_description
1 polymer ?
#
loop_
_entity_poly.entity_id
_entity_poly.type
_entity_poly.pdbx_seq_one_letter_code
_entity_poly.pdbx_strand_id
1 'polypeptide(L)'
;MPREGGEACALAELVQFHCQLQHHRILCQPVERVFRMCPRRPAVEVTQLVEYDEHNKPYLPEAFADYTPHTHTWDGRPRADARDVKDE
;
A
#
# COMPACT_ATOMS: atom_id res chain seq x y z
N MET A 1 5.22 18.95 13.72
CA MET A 1 3.89 19.08 14.35
C MET A 1 2.99 17.99 13.78
N PRO A 2 2.55 16.97 14.54
CA PRO A 2 1.56 16.03 14.05
C PRO A 2 0.22 16.74 13.93
N ARG A 3 -0.49 16.60 12.80
CA ARG A 3 -1.80 17.21 12.60
C ARG A 3 -2.84 16.49 13.45
N GLU A 4 -3.48 17.20 14.38
CA GLU A 4 -4.63 16.73 15.15
C GLU A 4 -5.84 16.49 14.23
N GLY A 5 -6.46 15.31 14.32
CA GLY A 5 -7.79 15.03 13.75
C GLY A 5 -7.94 13.84 12.79
N GLY A 6 -6.91 13.03 12.56
CA GLY A 6 -7.03 11.78 11.81
C GLY A 6 -6.14 10.72 12.44
N GLU A 7 -6.66 9.53 12.71
CA GLU A 7 -5.83 8.45 13.23
C GLU A 7 -4.64 8.22 12.26
N ALA A 8 -3.45 7.99 12.82
CA ALA A 8 -2.24 7.87 12.02
C ALA A 8 -2.36 6.71 11.04
N CYS A 9 -1.89 6.91 9.80
CA CYS A 9 -1.79 5.81 8.86
C CYS A 9 -0.79 4.76 9.39
N ALA A 10 -1.14 3.48 9.27
CA ALA A 10 -0.29 2.37 9.65
C ALA A 10 0.25 1.65 8.41
N LEU A 11 1.44 1.06 8.53
CA LEU A 11 1.94 0.09 7.57
C LEU A 11 1.54 -1.31 8.02
N ALA A 12 1.07 -2.13 7.08
CA ALA A 12 0.82 -3.55 7.28
C ALA A 12 1.56 -4.37 6.24
N GLU A 13 2.09 -5.50 6.70
CA GLU A 13 2.84 -6.43 5.87
C GLU A 13 1.96 -7.64 5.55
N LEU A 14 2.04 -8.12 4.30
CA LEU A 14 1.34 -9.29 3.82
C LEU A 14 2.30 -10.12 2.97
N VAL A 15 2.44 -11.40 3.30
CA VAL A 15 3.17 -12.35 2.46
C VAL A 15 2.19 -13.10 1.57
N GLN A 16 2.36 -12.94 0.26
CA GLN A 16 1.67 -13.76 -0.73
C GLN A 16 2.62 -14.86 -1.23
N PHE A 17 2.07 -15.92 -1.81
CA PHE A 17 2.88 -16.97 -2.41
C PHE A 17 2.52 -17.13 -3.89
N HIS A 18 3.53 -17.03 -4.73
CA HIS A 18 3.41 -17.40 -6.14
C HIS A 18 3.84 -18.86 -6.29
N CYS A 19 2.87 -19.73 -6.58
CA CYS A 19 3.08 -21.17 -6.64
C CYS A 19 3.04 -21.70 -8.08
N GLN A 20 3.98 -22.60 -8.40
CA GLN A 20 4.05 -23.31 -9.67
C GLN A 20 4.09 -24.82 -9.42
N LEU A 21 3.30 -25.56 -10.19
CA LEU A 21 3.37 -27.02 -10.21
C LEU A 21 4.53 -27.45 -11.12
N GLN A 22 5.52 -28.14 -10.57
CA GLN A 22 6.62 -28.75 -11.33
C GLN A 22 6.59 -30.26 -11.16
N HIS A 23 6.51 -31.04 -12.24
CA HIS A 23 6.49 -32.51 -12.27
C HIS A 23 5.68 -33.17 -11.12
N HIS A 24 6.27 -33.33 -9.93
CA HIS A 24 5.67 -33.95 -8.74
C HIS A 24 5.76 -33.09 -7.46
N ARG A 25 5.99 -31.78 -7.56
CA ARG A 25 6.08 -30.85 -6.43
C ARG A 25 5.46 -29.49 -6.73
N ILE A 26 4.95 -28.83 -5.70
CA ILE A 26 4.53 -27.43 -5.77
C ILE A 26 5.69 -26.58 -5.25
N LEU A 27 6.19 -25.66 -6.07
CA LEU A 27 7.19 -24.67 -5.65
C LEU A 27 6.50 -23.33 -5.45
N CYS A 28 6.52 -22.81 -4.23
CA CYS A 28 5.98 -21.51 -3.89
C CYS A 28 7.10 -20.53 -3.56
N GLN A 29 7.11 -19.38 -4.22
CA GLN A 29 8.01 -18.27 -3.92
C GLN A 29 7.23 -17.22 -3.11
N PRO A 30 7.73 -16.80 -1.94
CA PRO A 30 7.10 -15.74 -1.17
C PRO A 30 7.23 -14.40 -1.90
N VAL A 31 6.20 -13.58 -1.80
CA VAL A 31 6.12 -12.22 -2.32
C VAL A 31 5.65 -11.33 -1.17
N GLU A 32 6.59 -10.62 -0.57
CA GLU A 32 6.34 -9.67 0.51
C GLU A 32 5.69 -8.41 -0.07
N ARG A 33 4.62 -7.95 0.57
CA ARG A 33 3.92 -6.73 0.20
C ARG A 33 3.67 -5.86 1.42
N VAL A 34 3.87 -4.55 1.26
CA VAL A 34 3.62 -3.57 2.31
C VAL A 34 2.49 -2.65 1.88
N PHE A 35 1.51 -2.47 2.76
CA PHE A 35 0.32 -1.66 2.53
C PHE A 35 0.26 -0.50 3.51
N ARG A 36 -0.09 0.67 3.01
CA ARG A 36 -0.45 1.83 3.82
C ARG A 36 -1.95 1.83 4.06
N MET A 37 -2.34 1.74 5.32
CA MET A 37 -3.72 1.78 5.78
C MET A 37 -3.97 3.10 6.50
N CYS A 38 -4.82 3.93 5.94
CA CYS A 38 -5.28 5.16 6.58
C CYS A 38 -6.77 5.04 6.91
N PRO A 39 -7.24 5.60 8.03
CA PRO A 39 -8.65 5.61 8.36
C PRO A 39 -9.52 6.18 7.24
N ARG A 40 -10.64 5.51 6.95
CA ARG A 40 -11.62 5.92 5.92
C ARG A 40 -11.03 6.07 4.51
N ARG A 41 -9.85 5.49 4.26
CA ARG A 41 -9.24 5.41 2.94
C ARG A 41 -8.96 3.94 2.61
N PRO A 42 -8.98 3.58 1.33
CA PRO A 42 -8.55 2.25 0.90
C PRO A 42 -7.11 1.98 1.31
N ALA A 43 -6.80 0.72 1.59
CA ALA A 43 -5.41 0.28 1.69
C ALA A 43 -4.71 0.44 0.33
N VAL A 44 -3.50 0.98 0.36
CA VAL A 44 -2.67 1.25 -0.83
C VAL A 44 -1.40 0.44 -0.71
N GLU A 45 -1.05 -0.32 -1.75
CA GLU A 45 0.25 -0.99 -1.79
C GLU A 45 1.38 0.03 -1.97
N VAL A 46 2.38 -0.04 -1.11
CA VAL A 46 3.55 0.84 -1.06
C VAL A 46 4.86 0.05 -1.02
N THR A 47 4.84 -1.24 -1.35
CA THR A 47 6.00 -2.15 -1.32
C THR A 47 7.25 -1.58 -2.01
N GLN A 48 7.09 -0.86 -3.12
CA GLN A 48 8.20 -0.27 -3.88
C GLN A 48 8.70 1.08 -3.35
N LEU A 49 8.01 1.66 -2.36
CA LEU A 49 8.29 2.99 -1.81
C LEU A 49 8.82 2.94 -0.37
N VAL A 50 8.66 1.81 0.30
CA VAL A 50 9.11 1.64 1.69
C VAL A 50 10.61 1.38 1.74
N GLU A 51 11.22 1.86 2.80
CA GLU A 51 12.58 1.56 3.19
C GLU A 51 12.56 0.76 4.51
N TYR A 52 13.68 0.16 4.87
CA TYR A 52 13.80 -0.67 6.08
C TYR A 52 14.83 -0.06 7.02
N ASP A 53 14.51 -0.06 8.32
CA ASP A 53 15.46 0.35 9.35
C ASP A 53 16.44 -0.77 9.69
N GLU A 54 17.34 -0.51 10.65
CA GLU A 54 18.35 -1.48 11.12
C GLU A 54 17.75 -2.76 11.73
N HIS A 55 16.47 -2.73 12.11
CA HIS A 55 15.72 -3.86 12.67
C HIS A 55 14.83 -4.55 11.63
N ASN A 56 15.01 -4.21 10.36
CA ASN A 56 14.22 -4.71 9.24
C ASN A 56 12.72 -4.36 9.35
N LYS A 57 12.40 -3.24 10.00
CA LYS A 57 11.03 -2.73 10.08
C LYS A 57 10.79 -1.76 8.92
N PRO A 58 9.68 -1.94 8.15
CA PRO A 58 9.39 -1.03 7.06
C PRO A 58 8.95 0.33 7.59
N TYR A 59 9.42 1.39 6.93
CA TYR A 59 8.96 2.76 7.11
C TYR A 59 8.75 3.42 5.74
N LEU A 60 7.83 4.38 5.68
CA LEU A 60 7.55 5.13 4.45
C LEU A 60 8.27 6.48 4.54
N PRO A 61 9.22 6.80 3.64
CA PRO A 61 9.86 8.10 3.61
C PRO A 61 8.84 9.23 3.44
N GLU A 62 9.12 10.40 4.04
CA GLU A 62 8.21 11.56 4.03
C GLU A 62 7.88 12.03 2.61
N ALA A 63 8.80 11.86 1.66
CA ALA A 63 8.59 12.17 0.24
C ALA A 63 7.40 11.41 -0.38
N PHE A 64 7.00 10.27 0.21
CA PHE A 64 5.88 9.44 -0.22
C PHE A 64 4.69 9.46 0.76
N ALA A 65 4.70 10.33 1.77
CA ALA A 65 3.64 10.44 2.76
C ALA A 65 2.26 10.75 2.14
N ASP A 66 2.23 11.42 0.98
CA ASP A 66 1.02 11.74 0.23
C ASP A 66 0.85 10.92 -1.06
N TYR A 67 1.61 9.83 -1.22
CA TYR A 67 1.48 8.96 -2.38
C TYR A 67 0.07 8.37 -2.47
N THR A 68 -0.57 8.58 -3.62
CA THR A 68 -1.81 7.93 -4.02
C THR A 68 -1.60 7.29 -5.39
N PRO A 69 -1.83 5.98 -5.54
CA PRO A 69 -1.70 5.34 -6.84
C PRO A 69 -2.82 5.87 -7.75
N HIS A 70 -2.45 6.29 -8.96
CA HIS A 70 -3.40 6.63 -10.00
C HIS A 70 -4.07 5.35 -10.50
N THR A 71 -5.14 4.93 -9.82
CA THR A 71 -5.92 3.76 -10.22
C THR A 71 -7.13 4.18 -11.02
N HIS A 72 -7.43 3.44 -12.09
CA HIS A 72 -8.73 3.50 -12.73
C HIS A 72 -9.71 2.56 -12.03
N THR A 73 -10.98 2.91 -12.04
CA THR A 73 -12.07 1.99 -11.73
C THR A 73 -12.20 0.94 -12.84
N TRP A 74 -12.89 -0.17 -12.54
CA TRP A 74 -13.16 -1.27 -13.48
C TRP A 74 -13.78 -0.87 -14.83
N ASP A 75 -14.46 0.28 -14.90
CA ASP A 75 -15.09 0.87 -16.08
C ASP A 75 -14.18 1.91 -16.78
N GLY A 76 -12.91 1.98 -16.40
CA GLY A 76 -11.89 2.85 -17.01
C GLY A 76 -11.90 4.29 -16.54
N ARG A 77 -12.82 4.71 -15.65
CA ARG A 77 -12.78 6.07 -15.10
C ARG A 77 -11.62 6.24 -14.13
N PRO A 78 -10.94 7.39 -14.10
CA PRO A 78 -9.98 7.66 -13.05
C PRO A 78 -10.70 7.62 -11.70
N ARG A 79 -10.10 6.98 -10.71
CA ARG A 79 -10.61 7.05 -9.34
C ARG A 79 -10.48 8.50 -8.89
N ALA A 80 -11.62 9.12 -8.52
CA ALA A 80 -11.61 10.46 -7.95
C ALA A 80 -10.66 10.49 -6.75
N ASP A 81 -9.67 11.37 -6.77
CA ASP A 81 -8.85 11.58 -5.60
C ASP A 81 -9.74 12.23 -4.54
N ALA A 82 -9.49 11.92 -3.27
CA ALA A 82 -10.22 12.55 -2.16
C ALA A 82 -10.06 14.09 -2.11
N ARG A 83 -9.21 14.65 -2.99
CA ARG A 83 -8.99 16.09 -3.22
C ARG A 83 -9.89 16.69 -4.30
N ASP A 84 -10.53 15.85 -5.13
CA ASP A 84 -11.42 16.28 -6.22
C ASP A 84 -12.88 16.46 -5.75
N VAL A 85 -13.19 16.05 -4.51
CA VAL A 85 -14.47 16.34 -3.88
C VAL A 85 -14.45 17.80 -3.44
N LYS A 86 -14.91 18.69 -4.32
CA LYS A 86 -15.17 20.09 -4.00
C LYS A 86 -16.46 20.13 -3.18
N ASP A 87 -16.37 20.56 -1.92
CA ASP A 87 -17.54 20.88 -1.09
C ASP A 87 -18.39 21.90 -1.84
N GLU A 88 -19.66 21.55 -2.09
CA GLU A 88 -20.70 22.44 -2.63
C GLU A 88 -21.52 23.02 -1.47
#